data_AF-E4Z6G8-F1
#
_entry.id   AF-E4Z6G8-F1
#
_cell.length_a   1.000
_cell.length_b   1.000
_cell.length_c   1.000
_cell.angle_alpha   90.00
_cell.angle_beta   90.00
_cell.angle_gamma   90.00
#
_symmetry.space_group_name_H-M   'P 1'
#
loop_
_entity.id
_entity.type
_entity.pdbx_description
1 polymer ?
#
loop_
_entity_poly.entity_id
_entity_poly.type
_entity_poly.pdbx_seq_one_letter_code
_entity_poly.pdbx_strand_id
1 'polypeptide(L)'
;MRISVRQLQIFINQYEEIPYEAVTYLTGECNYGGRVTDDKDRRLLMALVNIFYSKDIVEKSQHKLCPSGLFHIPADGDYEHYLEYIRTIPEQVPEIFGMHENVNITKELQETKMVFDSILLTTGAAAGGAGGGGSDEALSDIVNDILGKLPADFDLDASMKRYPVVYNESMNTVLVQEMERFNNLLRTIRISLINMKKAIAGFIVMNAELENIARALLIGKVPDAWMKRSYPSLKPLAGYITDFLARLNFFQEWYENGKPTVFWLSGFYFTQAFLTGARQNFARRYTIPIDAVEFDFEVLTKDTADLPGDDGVYCAGVYLEGARWDRERGSLVESHHKVLFEQMPIIWFKPMKKVDISMEGCYECPTYKTSERKGTLSTTGHSTNFVLMLKLKSDFPQAHWVKRGVCALCSLDD
;
A
#
# COMPACT_ATOMS: atom_id res chain seq x y z
N MET A 1 -10.99 -24.01 -15.13
CA MET A 1 -10.15 -24.73 -16.11
C MET A 1 -10.95 -25.53 -17.14
N ARG A 2 -11.64 -26.65 -16.82
CA ARG A 2 -12.35 -27.47 -17.83
C ARG A 2 -13.41 -26.71 -18.66
N ILE A 3 -14.12 -25.76 -18.04
CA ILE A 3 -15.14 -24.94 -18.72
C ILE A 3 -14.48 -24.03 -19.77
N SER A 4 -13.42 -23.32 -19.40
CA SER A 4 -12.71 -22.39 -20.27
C SER A 4 -12.08 -23.11 -21.49
N VAL A 5 -11.53 -24.30 -21.30
CA VAL A 5 -11.01 -25.13 -22.41
C VAL A 5 -12.13 -25.55 -23.36
N ARG A 6 -13.28 -26.00 -22.85
CA ARG A 6 -14.44 -26.36 -23.68
C ARG A 6 -14.98 -25.16 -24.46
N GLN A 7 -15.10 -24.01 -23.81
CA GLN A 7 -15.53 -22.78 -24.48
C GLN A 7 -14.53 -22.38 -25.57
N LEU A 8 -13.23 -22.37 -25.27
CA LEU A 8 -12.19 -22.11 -26.26
C LEU A 8 -12.33 -23.02 -27.48
N GLN A 9 -12.48 -24.34 -27.26
CA GLN A 9 -12.66 -25.32 -28.33
C GLN A 9 -13.93 -25.05 -29.17
N ILE A 10 -15.05 -24.68 -28.52
CA ILE A 10 -16.30 -24.32 -29.22
C ILE A 10 -16.07 -23.11 -30.12
N PHE A 11 -15.46 -22.03 -29.60
CA PHE A 11 -15.23 -20.81 -30.37
C PHE A 11 -14.25 -21.00 -31.52
N ILE A 12 -13.15 -21.74 -31.33
CA ILE A 12 -12.19 -22.01 -32.39
C ILE A 12 -12.79 -22.88 -33.51
N ASN A 13 -13.69 -23.82 -33.17
CA ASN A 13 -14.28 -24.72 -34.17
C ASN A 13 -15.51 -24.14 -34.89
N GLN A 14 -16.18 -23.14 -34.31
CA GLN A 14 -17.41 -22.57 -34.87
C GLN A 14 -17.20 -21.34 -35.76
N TYR A 15 -16.08 -20.63 -35.57
CA TYR A 15 -15.77 -19.41 -36.30
C TYR A 15 -14.54 -19.63 -37.19
N GLU A 16 -14.55 -19.07 -38.40
CA GLU A 16 -13.39 -19.14 -39.32
C GLU A 16 -12.20 -18.32 -38.80
N GLU A 17 -12.47 -17.18 -38.15
CA GLU A 17 -11.48 -16.35 -37.47
C GLU A 17 -11.60 -16.50 -35.95
N ILE A 18 -10.47 -16.56 -35.25
CA ILE A 18 -10.45 -16.69 -33.79
C ILE A 18 -11.00 -15.40 -33.16
N PRO A 19 -12.11 -15.45 -32.39
CA PRO A 19 -12.71 -14.26 -31.80
C PRO A 19 -12.00 -13.89 -30.48
N TYR A 20 -10.77 -13.38 -30.57
CA TYR A 20 -9.91 -13.09 -29.41
C TYR A 20 -10.59 -12.27 -28.32
N GLU A 21 -11.34 -11.24 -28.68
CA GLU A 21 -12.02 -10.35 -27.73
C GLU A 21 -13.07 -11.11 -26.91
N ALA A 22 -13.89 -11.93 -27.57
CA ALA A 22 -14.92 -12.74 -26.92
C ALA A 22 -14.31 -13.80 -25.99
N VAL A 23 -13.26 -14.48 -26.45
CA VAL A 23 -12.64 -15.56 -25.68
C VAL A 23 -11.83 -15.01 -24.51
N THR A 24 -11.18 -13.87 -24.68
CA THR A 24 -10.50 -13.12 -23.60
C THR A 24 -11.51 -12.69 -22.55
N TYR A 25 -12.64 -12.10 -22.96
CA TYR A 25 -13.71 -11.70 -22.05
C TYR A 25 -14.30 -12.89 -21.29
N LEU A 26 -14.64 -13.98 -21.97
CA LEU A 26 -15.20 -15.17 -21.31
C LEU A 26 -14.23 -15.80 -20.31
N THR A 27 -12.94 -15.86 -20.65
CA THR A 27 -11.93 -16.45 -19.78
C THR A 27 -11.58 -15.51 -18.64
N GLY A 28 -11.12 -14.30 -18.97
CA GLY A 28 -10.66 -13.30 -18.02
C GLY A 28 -11.79 -12.71 -17.17
N GLU A 29 -12.91 -12.30 -17.76
CA GLU A 29 -13.97 -11.59 -17.04
C GLU A 29 -15.02 -12.53 -16.45
N CYS A 30 -15.52 -13.51 -17.21
CA CYS A 30 -16.61 -14.36 -16.74
C CYS A 30 -16.13 -15.54 -15.88
N ASN A 31 -15.20 -16.35 -16.40
CA ASN A 31 -14.82 -17.61 -15.77
C ASN A 31 -13.92 -17.40 -14.55
N TYR A 32 -12.84 -16.63 -14.73
CA TYR A 32 -11.87 -16.37 -13.68
C TYR A 32 -12.18 -15.05 -12.95
N GLY A 33 -12.54 -13.99 -13.69
CA GLY A 33 -12.86 -12.67 -13.14
C GLY A 33 -14.07 -12.69 -12.21
N GLY A 34 -15.07 -13.53 -12.46
CA GLY A 34 -16.20 -13.73 -11.54
C GLY A 34 -15.81 -14.31 -10.16
N ARG A 35 -14.57 -14.77 -9.98
CA ARG A 35 -14.02 -15.24 -8.70
C ARG A 35 -13.08 -14.25 -8.05
N VAL A 36 -12.77 -13.15 -8.74
CA VAL A 36 -11.87 -12.10 -8.28
C VAL A 36 -12.71 -10.89 -7.91
N THR A 37 -12.64 -10.51 -6.64
CA THR A 37 -13.42 -9.39 -6.10
C THR A 37 -12.68 -8.06 -6.19
N ASP A 38 -11.35 -8.08 -6.14
CA ASP A 38 -10.53 -6.87 -6.19
C ASP A 38 -10.29 -6.45 -7.65
N ASP A 39 -10.44 -5.16 -7.93
CA ASP A 39 -10.32 -4.63 -9.29
C ASP A 39 -8.88 -4.60 -9.81
N LYS A 40 -7.87 -4.50 -8.92
CA LYS A 40 -6.44 -4.51 -9.28
C LYS A 40 -6.01 -5.94 -9.59
N ASP A 41 -6.49 -6.91 -8.82
CA ASP A 41 -6.30 -8.34 -9.13
C ASP A 41 -6.97 -8.71 -10.45
N ARG A 42 -8.16 -8.17 -10.73
CA ARG A 42 -8.85 -8.35 -12.02
C ARG A 42 -8.08 -7.71 -13.18
N ARG A 43 -7.52 -6.52 -12.97
CA ARG A 43 -6.62 -5.85 -13.92
C ARG A 43 -5.37 -6.69 -14.21
N LEU A 44 -4.77 -7.32 -13.19
CA LEU A 44 -3.65 -8.25 -13.36
C LEU A 44 -4.06 -9.50 -14.13
N LEU A 45 -5.20 -10.11 -13.77
CA LEU A 45 -5.74 -11.27 -14.47
C LEU A 45 -5.89 -11.00 -15.97
N MET A 46 -6.48 -9.86 -16.34
CA MET A 46 -6.63 -9.47 -17.74
C MET A 46 -5.27 -9.24 -18.42
N ALA A 47 -4.32 -8.60 -17.75
CA ALA A 47 -2.97 -8.40 -18.27
C ALA A 47 -2.25 -9.74 -18.54
N LEU A 48 -2.47 -10.76 -17.70
CA LEU A 48 -1.91 -12.11 -17.88
C LEU A 48 -2.62 -12.88 -19.00
N VAL A 49 -3.95 -12.85 -19.04
CA VAL A 49 -4.75 -13.52 -20.09
C VAL A 49 -4.38 -12.97 -21.46
N ASN A 50 -4.20 -11.65 -21.60
CA ASN A 50 -3.82 -11.01 -22.87
C ASN A 50 -2.46 -11.46 -23.42
N ILE A 51 -1.57 -12.02 -22.59
CA ILE A 51 -0.34 -12.65 -23.09
C ILE A 51 -0.71 -13.85 -23.97
N PHE A 52 -1.59 -14.72 -23.45
CA PHE A 52 -1.95 -16.00 -24.05
C PHE A 52 -3.02 -15.91 -25.14
N TYR A 53 -3.92 -14.93 -25.03
CA TYR A 53 -4.98 -14.69 -25.99
C TYR A 53 -4.56 -13.60 -26.99
N SER A 54 -3.48 -13.88 -27.74
CA SER A 54 -2.92 -12.97 -28.73
C SER A 54 -2.74 -13.63 -30.10
N LYS A 55 -2.82 -12.84 -31.18
CA LYS A 55 -2.57 -13.33 -32.55
C LYS A 55 -1.17 -13.89 -32.72
N ASP A 56 -0.21 -13.24 -32.08
CA ASP A 56 1.21 -13.60 -32.09
C ASP A 56 1.48 -15.04 -31.66
N ILE A 57 0.68 -15.61 -30.76
CA ILE A 57 0.85 -16.99 -30.29
C ILE A 57 0.55 -18.02 -31.38
N VAL A 58 -0.37 -17.71 -32.29
CA VAL A 58 -0.77 -18.60 -33.38
C VAL A 58 0.07 -18.35 -34.62
N GLU A 59 0.34 -17.08 -34.93
CA GLU A 59 1.00 -16.68 -36.18
C GLU A 59 2.53 -16.80 -36.12
N LYS A 60 3.15 -16.62 -34.95
CA LYS A 60 4.62 -16.68 -34.81
C LYS A 60 5.05 -18.05 -34.33
N SER A 61 5.79 -18.77 -35.19
CA SER A 61 6.48 -20.00 -34.78
C SER A 61 7.41 -19.72 -33.60
N GLN A 62 7.33 -20.55 -32.56
CA GLN A 62 8.12 -20.40 -31.33
C GLN A 62 7.97 -19.02 -30.66
N HIS A 63 6.74 -18.51 -30.58
CA HIS A 63 6.45 -17.26 -29.89
C HIS A 63 7.00 -17.29 -28.45
N LYS A 64 7.89 -16.34 -28.14
CA LYS A 64 8.54 -16.22 -26.83
C LYS A 64 7.58 -15.57 -25.84
N LEU A 65 7.38 -16.22 -24.69
CA LEU A 65 6.51 -15.72 -23.62
C LEU A 65 7.24 -14.78 -22.65
N CYS A 66 8.57 -14.82 -22.65
CA CYS A 66 9.44 -13.98 -21.83
C CYS A 66 10.58 -13.38 -22.66
N PRO A 67 11.16 -12.23 -22.24
CA PRO A 67 12.31 -11.62 -22.89
C PRO A 67 13.53 -12.56 -23.06
N SER A 68 13.84 -13.40 -22.06
CA SER A 68 14.93 -14.39 -22.15
C SER A 68 14.71 -15.46 -23.22
N GLY A 69 13.46 -15.68 -23.65
CA GLY A 69 13.10 -16.70 -24.64
C GLY A 69 13.21 -18.14 -24.14
N LEU A 70 13.46 -18.35 -22.85
CA LEU A 70 13.49 -19.67 -22.22
C LEU A 70 12.12 -20.37 -22.27
N PHE A 71 11.04 -19.59 -22.23
CA PHE A 71 9.67 -20.06 -22.33
C PHE A 71 9.10 -19.60 -23.67
N HIS A 72 8.65 -20.55 -24.48
CA HIS A 72 8.05 -20.26 -25.78
C HIS A 72 6.94 -21.25 -26.09
N ILE A 73 6.11 -20.93 -27.07
CA ILE A 73 5.11 -21.88 -27.58
C ILE A 73 5.85 -22.92 -28.42
N PRO A 74 5.72 -24.23 -28.15
CA PRO A 74 6.33 -25.26 -28.99
C PRO A 74 5.68 -25.27 -30.39
N ALA A 75 6.37 -25.90 -31.36
CA ALA A 75 5.77 -26.10 -32.68
C ALA A 75 4.58 -27.07 -32.57
N ASP A 76 3.68 -27.01 -33.55
CA ASP A 76 2.60 -27.98 -33.62
C ASP A 76 3.15 -29.41 -33.76
N GLY A 77 2.62 -30.32 -32.96
CA GLY A 77 3.16 -31.66 -32.78
C GLY A 77 2.14 -32.58 -32.12
N ASP A 78 2.53 -33.84 -31.93
CA ASP A 78 1.70 -34.81 -31.24
C ASP A 78 1.78 -34.64 -29.71
N TYR A 79 0.98 -35.43 -28.99
CA TYR A 79 0.93 -35.36 -27.53
C TYR A 79 2.30 -35.61 -26.89
N GLU A 80 3.10 -36.54 -27.42
CA GLU A 80 4.42 -36.83 -26.86
C GLU A 80 5.40 -35.68 -27.11
N HIS A 81 5.33 -35.01 -28.27
CA HIS A 81 6.11 -33.80 -28.54
C HIS A 81 5.88 -32.72 -27.48
N TYR A 82 4.62 -32.46 -27.11
CA TYR A 82 4.31 -31.49 -26.05
C TYR A 82 4.84 -31.95 -24.68
N LEU A 83 4.79 -33.25 -24.37
CA LEU A 83 5.34 -33.78 -23.12
C LEU A 83 6.86 -33.66 -23.06
N GLU A 84 7.56 -33.97 -24.15
CA GLU A 84 9.01 -33.79 -24.26
C GLU A 84 9.40 -32.33 -24.07
N TYR A 85 8.68 -31.40 -24.72
CA TYR A 85 8.89 -29.96 -24.50
C TYR A 85 8.69 -29.56 -23.05
N ILE A 86 7.60 -29.99 -22.40
CA ILE A 86 7.34 -29.66 -20.99
C ILE A 86 8.48 -30.15 -20.08
N ARG A 87 9.10 -31.30 -20.39
CA ARG A 87 10.24 -31.85 -19.64
C ARG A 87 11.53 -31.01 -19.80
N THR A 88 11.66 -30.20 -20.86
CA THR A 88 12.83 -29.33 -21.06
C THR A 88 12.69 -27.95 -20.39
N ILE A 89 11.48 -27.59 -19.96
CA ILE A 89 11.21 -26.28 -19.34
C ILE A 89 12.01 -26.17 -18.04
N PRO A 90 12.82 -25.10 -17.86
CA PRO A 90 13.61 -24.89 -16.65
C PRO A 90 12.72 -24.56 -15.45
N GLU A 91 13.33 -24.52 -14.26
CA GLU A 91 12.65 -24.07 -13.05
C GLU A 91 12.08 -22.65 -13.22
N GLN A 92 10.93 -22.40 -12.57
CA GLN A 92 10.19 -21.16 -12.74
C GLN A 92 11.01 -19.95 -12.29
N VAL A 93 11.20 -18.99 -13.18
CA VAL A 93 11.85 -17.70 -12.90
C VAL A 93 10.81 -16.57 -12.87
N PRO A 94 10.98 -15.52 -12.06
CA PRO A 94 10.02 -14.40 -11.96
C PRO A 94 9.63 -13.79 -13.30
N GLU A 95 10.56 -13.80 -14.26
CA GLU A 95 10.38 -13.27 -15.59
C GLU A 95 9.19 -13.91 -16.34
N ILE A 96 8.91 -15.20 -16.15
CA ILE A 96 7.78 -15.89 -16.82
C ILE A 96 6.43 -15.29 -16.42
N PHE A 97 6.34 -14.75 -15.19
CA PHE A 97 5.16 -14.09 -14.67
C PHE A 97 5.12 -12.60 -15.05
N GLY A 98 6.12 -12.11 -15.78
CA GLY A 98 6.29 -10.70 -16.04
C GLY A 98 6.69 -9.93 -14.79
N MET A 99 7.33 -10.56 -13.81
CA MET A 99 7.83 -9.92 -12.58
C MET A 99 9.33 -9.58 -12.69
N HIS A 100 9.79 -8.67 -11.83
CA HIS A 100 11.21 -8.32 -11.69
C HIS A 100 11.92 -9.36 -10.79
N GLU A 101 13.24 -9.54 -10.95
CA GLU A 101 14.02 -10.52 -10.16
C GLU A 101 13.97 -10.29 -8.65
N ASN A 102 13.77 -9.02 -8.24
CA ASN A 102 13.64 -8.63 -6.84
C ASN A 102 12.50 -9.36 -6.11
N VAL A 103 11.51 -9.90 -6.82
CA VAL A 103 10.43 -10.68 -6.21
C VAL A 103 10.95 -11.93 -5.48
N ASN A 104 12.05 -12.53 -5.94
CA ASN A 104 12.66 -13.66 -5.22
C ASN A 104 13.14 -13.25 -3.83
N ILE A 105 13.73 -12.06 -3.70
CA ILE A 105 14.18 -11.52 -2.42
C ILE A 105 12.97 -11.32 -1.49
N THR A 106 11.90 -10.72 -1.99
CA THR A 106 10.68 -10.50 -1.21
C THR A 106 10.06 -11.83 -0.75
N LYS A 107 10.03 -12.85 -1.62
CA LYS A 107 9.57 -14.19 -1.29
C LYS A 107 10.41 -14.81 -0.17
N GLU A 108 11.73 -14.81 -0.32
CA GLU A 108 12.67 -15.37 0.67
C GLU A 108 12.56 -14.66 2.03
N LEU A 109 12.39 -13.33 2.03
CA LEU A 109 12.16 -12.54 3.25
C LEU A 109 10.85 -12.93 3.93
N GLN A 110 9.77 -13.13 3.17
CA GLN A 110 8.48 -13.57 3.72
C GLN A 110 8.54 -14.98 4.30
N GLU A 111 9.15 -15.94 3.60
CA GLU A 111 9.33 -17.31 4.09
C GLU A 111 10.18 -17.32 5.37
N THR A 112 11.26 -16.54 5.40
CA THR A 112 12.12 -16.40 6.59
C THR A 112 11.34 -15.82 7.78
N LYS A 113 10.52 -14.78 7.54
CA LYS A 113 9.67 -14.18 8.57
C LYS A 113 8.66 -15.19 9.12
N MET A 114 8.00 -15.97 8.26
CA MET A 114 7.07 -17.02 8.69
C MET A 114 7.76 -18.08 9.57
N VAL A 115 9.00 -18.46 9.24
CA VAL A 115 9.79 -19.38 10.06
C VAL A 115 10.09 -18.79 11.43
N PHE A 116 10.56 -17.53 11.49
CA PHE A 116 10.83 -16.87 12.78
C PHE A 116 9.58 -16.68 13.62
N ASP A 117 8.46 -16.27 13.03
CA ASP A 117 7.18 -16.15 13.72
C ASP A 117 6.72 -17.51 14.28
N SER A 118 6.90 -18.59 13.51
CA SER A 118 6.59 -19.96 13.96
C SER A 118 7.49 -20.40 15.12
N ILE A 119 8.79 -20.09 15.06
CA ILE A 119 9.73 -20.37 16.13
C ILE A 119 9.32 -19.61 17.40
N LEU A 120 9.02 -18.31 17.30
CA LEU A 120 8.59 -17.48 18.43
C LEU A 120 7.35 -18.05 19.14
N LEU A 121 6.38 -18.55 18.37
CA LEU A 121 5.18 -19.21 18.90
C LEU A 121 5.52 -20.48 19.69
N THR A 122 6.53 -21.24 19.27
CA THR A 122 6.95 -22.48 19.95
C THR A 122 7.85 -22.23 21.15
N THR A 123 8.71 -21.20 21.11
CA THR A 123 9.59 -20.85 22.23
C THR A 123 8.82 -20.23 23.40
N GLY A 124 7.75 -19.48 23.12
CA GLY A 124 6.91 -18.85 24.14
C GLY A 124 6.05 -19.83 24.95
N ALA A 125 5.72 -20.99 24.39
CA ALA A 125 4.95 -22.02 25.10
C ALA A 125 5.78 -22.75 26.19
N ALA A 126 7.11 -22.75 26.08
CA ALA A 126 8.00 -23.35 27.06
C ALA A 126 8.42 -22.40 28.20
N ALA A 127 8.30 -21.08 27.99
CA ALA A 127 8.69 -20.05 28.97
C ALA A 127 7.53 -19.53 29.84
N GLY A 128 6.30 -20.01 29.63
CA GLY A 128 5.11 -19.64 30.42
C GLY A 128 5.04 -20.25 31.82
N GLY A 129 6.13 -20.86 32.30
CA GLY A 129 6.23 -21.46 33.63
C GLY A 129 7.33 -20.82 34.45
N ALA A 130 6.92 -20.13 35.52
CA ALA A 130 7.70 -19.74 36.70
C ALA A 130 8.63 -18.50 36.60
N GLY A 131 8.13 -17.41 37.20
CA GLY A 131 8.86 -16.40 37.99
C GLY A 131 10.34 -16.14 37.69
N GLY A 132 10.62 -15.00 37.04
CA GLY A 132 11.95 -14.40 37.04
C GLY A 132 11.84 -12.88 36.92
N GLY A 133 12.29 -12.14 37.93
CA GLY A 133 12.16 -10.67 38.00
C GLY A 133 12.80 -9.88 36.84
N GLY A 134 13.59 -10.52 35.98
CA GLY A 134 14.17 -9.89 34.79
C GLY A 134 13.17 -9.54 33.69
N SER A 135 12.01 -10.22 33.59
CA SER A 135 10.97 -9.85 32.62
C SER A 135 10.24 -8.57 33.03
N ASP A 136 10.02 -8.40 34.34
CA ASP A 136 9.26 -7.27 34.88
C ASP A 136 10.09 -5.98 34.87
N GLU A 137 11.40 -6.09 35.13
CA GLU A 137 12.34 -4.97 35.01
C GLU A 137 12.44 -4.49 33.55
N ALA A 138 12.66 -5.41 32.60
CA ALA A 138 12.69 -5.08 31.17
C ALA A 138 11.37 -4.47 30.68
N LEU A 139 10.24 -5.02 31.12
CA LEU A 139 8.92 -4.47 30.79
C LEU A 139 8.72 -3.07 31.40
N SER A 140 9.15 -2.87 32.65
CA SER A 140 9.11 -1.56 33.32
C SER A 140 9.94 -0.53 32.56
N ASP A 141 11.13 -0.88 32.08
CA ASP A 141 11.99 0.00 31.30
C ASP A 141 11.33 0.42 29.98
N ILE A 142 10.78 -0.54 29.22
CA ILE A 142 10.03 -0.27 27.97
C ILE A 142 8.84 0.66 28.25
N VAL A 143 8.07 0.37 29.30
CA VAL A 143 6.89 1.17 29.68
C VAL A 143 7.29 2.60 30.06
N ASN A 144 8.33 2.77 30.86
CA ASN A 144 8.81 4.08 31.30
C ASN A 144 9.41 4.88 30.13
N ASP A 145 10.18 4.25 29.24
CA ASP A 145 10.75 4.89 28.05
C ASP A 145 9.65 5.43 27.13
N ILE A 146 8.67 4.58 26.77
CA ILE A 146 7.58 5.00 25.89
C ILE A 146 6.75 6.09 26.57
N LEU A 147 6.34 5.91 27.83
CA LEU A 147 5.57 6.92 28.56
C LEU A 147 6.29 8.26 28.67
N GLY A 148 7.61 8.24 28.87
CA GLY A 148 8.43 9.45 28.97
C GLY A 148 8.51 10.24 27.66
N LYS A 149 8.30 9.58 26.51
CA LYS A 149 8.32 10.21 25.17
C LYS A 149 6.95 10.74 24.73
N LEU A 150 5.85 10.26 25.30
CA LEU A 150 4.51 10.66 24.88
C LEU A 150 4.24 12.14 25.22
N PRO A 151 3.90 13.00 24.24
CA PRO A 151 3.55 14.38 24.50
C PRO A 151 2.17 14.48 25.18
N ALA A 152 1.78 15.68 25.58
CA ALA A 152 0.42 15.97 26.04
C ALA A 152 -0.60 15.80 24.90
N ASP A 153 -1.88 15.67 25.27
CA ASP A 153 -2.96 15.62 24.30
C ASP A 153 -3.12 16.98 23.61
N PHE A 154 -3.53 16.98 22.35
CA PHE A 154 -3.93 18.19 21.66
C PHE A 154 -5.12 18.86 22.35
N ASP A 155 -5.06 20.17 22.54
CA ASP A 155 -6.19 20.97 23.00
C ASP A 155 -7.15 21.21 21.82
N LEU A 156 -8.22 20.40 21.76
CA LEU A 156 -9.20 20.46 20.68
C LEU A 156 -10.02 21.76 20.72
N ASP A 157 -10.28 22.32 21.90
CA ASP A 157 -11.03 23.57 22.04
C ASP A 157 -10.21 24.76 21.53
N ALA A 158 -8.92 24.81 21.87
CA ALA A 158 -8.00 25.79 21.30
C ALA A 158 -7.82 25.59 19.79
N SER A 159 -7.73 24.34 19.34
CA SER A 159 -7.61 24.00 17.91
C SER A 159 -8.82 24.45 17.10
N MET A 160 -10.04 24.24 17.58
CA MET A 160 -11.28 24.70 16.93
C MET A 160 -11.39 26.23 16.90
N LYS A 161 -10.92 26.92 17.94
CA LYS A 161 -10.90 28.40 17.97
C LYS A 161 -9.88 28.96 16.97
N ARG A 162 -8.70 28.34 16.87
CA ARG A 162 -7.62 28.79 15.99
C ARG A 162 -7.87 28.44 14.52
N TYR A 163 -8.42 27.26 14.26
CA TYR A 163 -8.76 26.74 12.93
C TYR A 163 -10.26 26.45 12.85
N PRO A 164 -11.11 27.50 12.83
CA PRO A 164 -12.56 27.32 12.77
C PRO A 164 -12.98 26.71 11.43
N VAL A 165 -14.18 26.13 11.41
CA VAL A 165 -14.78 25.63 10.18
C VAL A 165 -15.10 26.81 9.26
N VAL A 166 -14.36 26.91 8.14
CA VAL A 166 -14.50 28.00 7.17
C VAL A 166 -14.83 27.39 5.81
N TYR A 167 -15.82 27.95 5.12
CA TYR A 167 -16.22 27.45 3.81
C TYR A 167 -15.06 27.47 2.80
N ASN A 168 -14.18 28.48 2.80
CA ASN A 168 -13.06 28.52 1.87
C ASN A 168 -11.82 27.72 2.31
N GLU A 169 -11.83 27.12 3.50
CA GLU A 169 -10.67 26.38 4.03
C GLU A 169 -11.11 25.10 4.75
N SER A 170 -11.35 24.05 3.95
CA SER A 170 -11.70 22.72 4.44
C SER A 170 -10.57 22.06 5.24
N MET A 171 -9.31 22.48 5.07
CA MET A 171 -8.19 21.85 5.80
C MET A 171 -8.24 22.10 7.30
N ASN A 172 -8.88 23.18 7.75
CA ASN A 172 -9.09 23.44 9.18
C ASN A 172 -9.85 22.29 9.84
N THR A 173 -10.92 21.82 9.19
CA THR A 173 -11.71 20.69 9.68
C THR A 173 -10.92 19.39 9.66
N VAL A 174 -10.10 19.17 8.62
CA VAL A 174 -9.22 17.98 8.54
C VAL A 174 -8.23 17.97 9.70
N LEU A 175 -7.55 19.09 9.97
CA LEU A 175 -6.59 19.21 11.06
C LEU A 175 -7.21 18.83 12.42
N VAL A 176 -8.35 19.45 12.78
CA VAL A 176 -9.00 19.21 14.08
C VAL A 176 -9.48 17.76 14.21
N GLN A 177 -10.05 17.18 13.16
CA GLN A 177 -10.50 15.78 13.18
C GLN A 177 -9.33 14.78 13.27
N GLU A 178 -8.21 15.09 12.62
CA GLU A 178 -7.00 14.26 12.71
C GLU A 178 -6.42 14.34 14.13
N MET A 179 -6.28 15.54 14.71
CA MET A 179 -5.85 15.72 16.10
C MET A 179 -6.75 14.97 17.10
N GLU A 180 -8.07 14.96 16.89
CA GLU A 180 -8.99 14.16 17.71
C GLU A 180 -8.71 12.65 17.61
N ARG A 181 -8.51 12.13 16.39
CA ARG A 181 -8.18 10.70 16.17
C ARG A 181 -6.86 10.33 16.84
N PHE A 182 -5.84 11.18 16.70
CA PHE A 182 -4.54 10.98 17.34
C PHE A 182 -4.63 11.06 18.87
N ASN A 183 -5.45 11.97 19.43
CA ASN A 183 -5.72 12.00 20.87
C ASN A 183 -6.34 10.70 21.37
N ASN A 184 -7.27 10.11 20.64
CA ASN A 184 -7.89 8.84 21.02
C ASN A 184 -6.87 7.70 21.08
N LEU A 185 -5.97 7.60 20.10
CA LEU A 185 -4.86 6.64 20.10
C LEU A 185 -3.86 6.94 21.24
N LEU A 186 -3.43 8.19 21.39
CA LEU A 186 -2.48 8.64 22.40
C LEU A 186 -2.97 8.30 23.81
N ARG A 187 -4.25 8.57 24.11
CA ARG A 187 -4.90 8.20 25.37
C ARG A 187 -4.94 6.69 25.57
N THR A 188 -5.25 5.92 24.54
CA THR A 188 -5.29 4.45 24.59
C THR A 188 -3.92 3.89 24.99
N ILE A 189 -2.86 4.36 24.31
CA ILE A 189 -1.47 3.97 24.61
C ILE A 189 -1.11 4.41 26.04
N ARG A 190 -1.31 5.69 26.39
CA ARG A 190 -0.94 6.24 27.70
C ARG A 190 -1.62 5.51 28.86
N ILE A 191 -2.94 5.30 28.77
CA ILE A 191 -3.71 4.61 29.81
C ILE A 191 -3.25 3.16 29.94
N SER A 192 -3.04 2.47 28.82
CA SER A 192 -2.58 1.07 28.85
C SER A 192 -1.21 0.92 29.52
N LEU A 193 -0.28 1.83 29.25
CA LEU A 193 1.06 1.83 29.85
C LEU A 193 1.04 2.25 31.33
N ILE A 194 0.20 3.21 31.72
CA ILE A 194 0.01 3.56 33.13
C ILE A 194 -0.56 2.37 33.91
N ASN A 195 -1.53 1.67 33.35
CA ASN A 195 -2.11 0.48 33.97
C ASN A 195 -1.09 -0.65 34.04
N MET A 196 -0.26 -0.83 33.00
CA MET A 196 0.85 -1.78 33.01
C MET A 196 1.83 -1.48 34.14
N LYS A 197 2.26 -0.23 34.29
CA LYS A 197 3.15 0.21 35.37
C LYS A 197 2.55 -0.06 36.76
N LYS A 198 1.26 0.19 36.94
CA LYS A 198 0.55 -0.11 38.20
C LYS A 198 0.42 -1.61 38.45
N ALA A 199 0.24 -2.42 37.41
CA ALA A 199 0.17 -3.87 37.51
C ALA A 199 1.52 -4.47 37.92
N ILE A 200 2.63 -4.02 37.32
CA ILE A 200 4.00 -4.42 37.70
C ILE A 200 4.29 -4.08 39.18
N ALA A 201 3.83 -2.92 39.64
CA ALA A 201 3.97 -2.50 41.02
C ALA A 201 2.98 -3.17 42.00
N GLY A 202 2.08 -4.04 41.52
CA GLY A 202 1.12 -4.77 42.35
C GLY A 202 -0.13 -3.98 42.78
N PHE A 203 -0.37 -2.79 42.22
CA PHE A 203 -1.55 -1.98 42.54
C PHE A 203 -2.81 -2.38 41.75
N ILE A 204 -2.66 -3.03 40.61
CA ILE A 204 -3.74 -3.50 39.74
C ILE A 204 -3.48 -4.97 39.42
N VAL A 205 -4.54 -5.77 39.33
CA VAL A 205 -4.44 -7.18 38.93
C VAL A 205 -4.09 -7.27 37.44
N MET A 206 -3.06 -8.06 37.12
CA MET A 206 -2.72 -8.41 35.74
C MET A 206 -3.87 -9.23 35.13
N ASN A 207 -4.60 -8.65 34.19
CA ASN A 207 -5.70 -9.31 33.47
C ASN A 207 -5.23 -9.77 32.09
N ALA A 208 -6.03 -10.59 31.40
CA ALA A 208 -5.67 -11.15 30.09
C ALA A 208 -5.33 -10.09 29.02
N GLU A 209 -5.95 -8.90 29.08
CA GLU A 209 -5.63 -7.80 28.16
C GLU A 209 -4.24 -7.23 28.44
N LEU A 210 -3.92 -6.96 29.71
CA LEU A 210 -2.59 -6.50 30.13
C LEU A 210 -1.52 -7.57 29.84
N GLU A 211 -1.77 -8.85 30.08
CA GLU A 211 -0.82 -9.92 29.74
C GLU A 211 -0.49 -9.96 28.24
N ASN A 212 -1.50 -9.76 27.38
CA ASN A 212 -1.29 -9.70 25.93
C ASN A 212 -0.48 -8.46 25.52
N ILE A 213 -0.73 -7.31 26.16
CA ILE A 213 0.08 -6.10 25.96
C ILE A 213 1.52 -6.34 26.41
N ALA A 214 1.72 -6.88 27.61
CA ALA A 214 3.05 -7.18 28.17
C ALA A 214 3.84 -8.10 27.24
N ARG A 215 3.22 -9.19 26.76
CA ARG A 215 3.84 -10.12 25.81
C ARG A 215 4.25 -9.42 24.52
N ALA A 216 3.35 -8.61 23.94
CA ALA A 216 3.63 -7.87 22.72
C ALA A 216 4.81 -6.89 22.89
N LEU A 217 4.84 -6.14 24.00
CA LEU A 217 5.92 -5.20 24.30
C LEU A 217 7.28 -5.91 24.43
N LEU A 218 7.32 -7.03 25.15
CA LEU A 218 8.56 -7.81 25.36
C LEU A 218 9.13 -8.40 24.07
N ILE A 219 8.29 -8.77 23.11
CA ILE A 219 8.74 -9.26 21.79
C ILE A 219 8.90 -8.15 20.75
N GLY A 220 8.79 -6.87 21.15
CA GLY A 220 8.96 -5.73 20.25
C GLY A 220 7.84 -5.58 19.20
N LYS A 221 6.62 -6.07 19.48
CA LYS A 221 5.45 -5.93 18.63
C LYS A 221 4.48 -4.88 19.17
N VAL A 222 3.80 -4.15 18.28
CA VAL A 222 2.70 -3.26 18.68
C VAL A 222 1.52 -4.10 19.20
N PRO A 223 1.00 -3.85 20.41
CA PRO A 223 -0.17 -4.55 20.94
C PRO A 223 -1.41 -4.41 20.07
N ASP A 224 -2.16 -5.50 19.88
CA ASP A 224 -3.39 -5.51 19.08
C ASP A 224 -4.46 -4.52 19.61
N ALA A 225 -4.48 -4.30 20.94
CA ALA A 225 -5.34 -3.32 21.58
C ALA A 225 -5.09 -1.89 21.05
N TRP A 226 -3.82 -1.56 20.77
CA TRP A 226 -3.45 -0.27 20.19
C TRP A 226 -3.77 -0.24 18.70
N MET A 227 -3.48 -1.32 17.96
CA MET A 227 -3.73 -1.40 16.52
C MET A 227 -5.22 -1.26 16.16
N LYS A 228 -6.13 -1.76 17.00
CA LYS A 228 -7.60 -1.54 16.84
C LYS A 228 -8.00 -0.07 16.87
N ARG A 229 -7.19 0.78 17.51
CA ARG A 229 -7.37 2.23 17.63
C ARG A 229 -6.29 3.01 16.88
N SER A 230 -5.55 2.34 15.99
CA SER A 230 -4.46 2.95 15.23
C SER A 230 -4.74 3.00 13.73
N TYR A 231 -3.85 3.68 13.02
CA TYR A 231 -3.72 3.61 11.58
C TYR A 231 -3.01 2.28 11.19
N PRO A 232 -3.21 1.78 9.96
CA PRO A 232 -2.50 0.61 9.48
C PRO A 232 -0.98 0.80 9.52
N SER A 233 -0.27 -0.13 10.14
CA SER A 233 1.19 -0.14 10.21
C SER A 233 1.69 -1.58 10.38
N LEU A 234 2.82 -1.88 9.77
CA LEU A 234 3.52 -3.16 9.91
C LEU A 234 4.83 -3.03 10.68
N LYS A 235 5.12 -1.82 11.19
CA LYS A 235 6.36 -1.52 11.90
C LYS A 235 6.47 -2.29 13.22
N PRO A 236 7.68 -2.72 13.61
CA PRO A 236 7.93 -3.18 14.98
C PRO A 236 7.68 -2.05 15.97
N LEU A 237 7.58 -2.37 17.26
CA LEU A 237 7.21 -1.42 18.32
C LEU A 237 8.06 -0.14 18.29
N ALA A 238 9.39 -0.26 18.17
CA ALA A 238 10.29 0.89 18.16
C ALA A 238 10.05 1.81 16.95
N GLY A 239 9.95 1.23 15.75
CA GLY A 239 9.65 1.96 14.52
C GLY A 239 8.27 2.61 14.55
N TYR A 240 7.27 1.90 15.09
CA TYR A 240 5.91 2.40 15.28
C TYR A 240 5.85 3.59 16.23
N ILE A 241 6.51 3.54 17.40
CA ILE A 241 6.52 4.67 18.35
C ILE A 241 7.22 5.88 17.76
N THR A 242 8.33 5.68 17.02
CA THR A 242 9.04 6.78 16.35
C THR A 242 8.16 7.44 15.28
N ASP A 243 7.51 6.64 14.43
CA ASP A 243 6.55 7.11 13.42
C ASP A 243 5.33 7.81 14.05
N PHE A 244 4.79 7.27 15.14
CA PHE A 244 3.68 7.85 15.87
C PHE A 244 4.02 9.24 16.45
N LEU A 245 5.18 9.37 17.07
CA LEU A 245 5.66 10.66 17.59
C LEU A 245 5.91 11.66 16.46
N ALA A 246 6.47 11.23 15.33
CA ALA A 246 6.64 12.09 14.16
C ALA A 246 5.31 12.62 13.63
N ARG A 247 4.25 11.80 13.63
CA ARG A 247 2.89 12.22 13.23
C ARG A 247 2.31 13.24 14.19
N LEU A 248 2.42 13.00 15.50
CA LEU A 248 1.98 13.97 16.51
C LEU A 248 2.70 15.31 16.33
N ASN A 249 4.01 15.28 16.10
CA ASN A 249 4.80 16.48 15.83
C ASN A 249 4.35 17.19 14.54
N PHE A 250 4.09 16.45 13.45
CA PHE A 250 3.61 17.03 12.19
C PHE A 250 2.31 17.83 12.38
N PHE A 251 1.32 17.30 13.12
CA PHE A 251 0.08 18.02 13.41
C PHE A 251 0.26 19.13 14.45
N GLN A 252 1.20 18.98 15.39
CA GLN A 252 1.55 20.05 16.32
C GLN A 252 2.18 21.25 15.59
N GLU A 253 3.14 21.00 14.71
CA GLU A 253 3.77 22.03 13.87
C GLU A 253 2.75 22.72 12.97
N TRP A 254 1.80 21.96 12.40
CA TRP A 254 0.70 22.55 11.65
C TRP A 254 -0.15 23.46 12.56
N TYR A 255 -0.54 22.99 13.75
CA TYR A 255 -1.29 23.81 14.69
C TYR A 255 -0.55 25.12 15.04
N GLU A 256 0.76 25.04 15.31
CA GLU A 256 1.58 26.16 15.77
C GLU A 256 1.97 27.15 14.67
N ASN A 257 2.37 26.66 13.50
CA ASN A 257 3.01 27.44 12.45
C ASN A 257 2.10 27.66 11.23
N GLY A 258 0.95 27.00 11.18
CA GLY A 258 0.04 27.05 10.05
C GLY A 258 0.24 25.90 9.06
N LYS A 259 -0.49 25.96 7.95
CA LYS A 259 -0.54 24.88 6.96
C LYS A 259 0.85 24.56 6.39
N PRO A 260 1.27 23.28 6.35
CA PRO A 260 2.55 22.91 5.80
C PRO A 260 2.58 23.11 4.28
N THR A 261 3.75 23.47 3.76
CA THR A 261 3.99 23.60 2.32
C THR A 261 3.95 22.25 1.61
N VAL A 262 4.55 21.22 2.25
CA VAL A 262 4.58 19.84 1.78
C VAL A 262 3.91 18.96 2.82
N PHE A 263 2.87 18.24 2.40
CA PHE A 263 2.12 17.34 3.25
C PHE A 263 2.78 15.97 3.29
N TRP A 264 2.95 15.43 4.48
CA TRP A 264 3.35 14.04 4.66
C TRP A 264 2.10 13.15 4.48
N LEU A 265 1.92 12.61 3.26
CA LEU A 265 0.69 11.90 2.90
C LEU A 265 0.42 10.72 3.83
N SER A 266 1.47 9.98 4.17
CA SER A 266 1.34 8.83 5.05
C SER A 266 1.09 9.21 6.49
N GLY A 267 1.37 10.46 6.90
CA GLY A 267 1.20 10.98 8.26
C GLY A 267 -0.26 11.08 8.72
N PHE A 268 -1.20 11.21 7.78
CA PHE A 268 -2.63 11.26 8.08
C PHE A 268 -3.18 9.91 8.54
N TYR A 269 -3.99 9.96 9.59
CA TYR A 269 -4.81 8.85 10.05
C TYR A 269 -5.85 8.50 8.97
N PHE A 270 -6.58 9.50 8.46
CA PHE A 270 -7.59 9.34 7.41
C PHE A 270 -7.28 10.19 6.16
N THR A 271 -6.38 9.67 5.33
CA THR A 271 -5.94 10.27 4.06
C THR A 271 -7.08 10.74 3.13
N GLN A 272 -8.22 10.06 3.11
CA GLN A 272 -9.35 10.44 2.24
C GLN A 272 -9.97 11.79 2.64
N ALA A 273 -10.03 12.13 3.93
CA ALA A 273 -10.52 13.44 4.35
C ALA A 273 -9.58 14.56 3.88
N PHE A 274 -8.26 14.33 3.95
CA PHE A 274 -7.27 15.25 3.41
C PHE A 274 -7.43 15.46 1.90
N LEU A 275 -7.49 14.37 1.12
CA LEU A 275 -7.66 14.43 -0.34
C LEU A 275 -8.96 15.12 -0.75
N THR A 276 -10.06 14.80 -0.06
CA THR A 276 -11.36 15.42 -0.28
C THR A 276 -11.33 16.91 0.08
N GLY A 277 -10.71 17.28 1.20
CA GLY A 277 -10.60 18.68 1.59
C GLY A 277 -9.77 19.49 0.59
N ALA A 278 -8.69 18.93 0.05
CA ALA A 278 -7.87 19.59 -0.97
C ALA A 278 -8.68 19.82 -2.26
N ARG A 279 -9.48 18.82 -2.69
CA ARG A 279 -10.43 18.98 -3.81
C ARG A 279 -11.52 20.00 -3.51
N GLN A 280 -12.05 20.03 -2.29
CA GLN A 280 -13.07 21.01 -1.88
C GLN A 280 -12.55 22.45 -1.95
N ASN A 281 -11.34 22.71 -1.47
CA ASN A 281 -10.75 24.05 -1.54
C ASN A 281 -10.67 24.55 -2.98
N PHE A 282 -10.20 23.70 -3.90
CA PHE A 282 -10.16 24.02 -5.33
C PHE A 282 -11.56 24.22 -5.92
N ALA A 283 -12.47 23.26 -5.69
CA ALA A 283 -13.84 23.31 -6.17
C ALA A 283 -14.56 24.61 -5.74
N ARG A 284 -14.38 25.03 -4.48
CA ARG A 284 -14.96 26.26 -3.95
C ARG A 284 -14.30 27.51 -4.52
N ARG A 285 -12.97 27.55 -4.61
CA ARG A 285 -12.22 28.68 -5.19
C ARG A 285 -12.65 28.97 -6.63
N TYR A 286 -12.89 27.93 -7.43
CA TYR A 286 -13.25 28.06 -8.84
C TYR A 286 -14.76 27.88 -9.13
N THR A 287 -15.59 27.70 -8.10
CA THR A 287 -17.04 27.46 -8.23
C THR A 287 -17.36 26.30 -9.19
N ILE A 288 -16.64 25.19 -9.04
CA ILE A 288 -16.81 23.95 -9.82
C ILE A 288 -17.45 22.88 -8.90
N PRO A 289 -18.39 22.06 -9.39
CA PRO A 289 -18.87 20.91 -8.61
C PRO A 289 -17.73 19.97 -8.23
N ILE A 290 -17.65 19.55 -6.96
CA ILE A 290 -16.58 18.66 -6.47
C ILE A 290 -16.49 17.34 -7.26
N ASP A 291 -17.63 16.84 -7.75
CA ASP A 291 -17.72 15.60 -8.53
C ASP A 291 -17.05 15.70 -9.91
N ALA A 292 -16.91 16.92 -10.43
CA ALA A 292 -16.23 17.21 -11.69
C ALA A 292 -14.73 17.46 -11.52
N VAL A 293 -14.23 17.55 -10.28
CA VAL A 293 -12.81 17.79 -9.96
C VAL A 293 -12.13 16.46 -9.62
N GLU A 294 -10.96 16.21 -10.19
CA GLU A 294 -10.11 15.06 -9.87
C GLU A 294 -8.65 15.53 -9.82
N PHE A 295 -7.76 14.71 -9.24
CA PHE A 295 -6.33 15.02 -9.24
C PHE A 295 -5.65 14.53 -10.52
N ASP A 296 -4.88 15.43 -11.12
CA ASP A 296 -3.71 15.06 -11.92
C ASP A 296 -2.45 15.13 -11.04
N PHE A 297 -1.39 14.47 -11.50
CA PHE A 297 -0.16 14.29 -10.74
C PHE A 297 1.05 14.73 -11.55
N GLU A 298 1.90 15.54 -10.92
CA GLU A 298 3.21 15.87 -11.44
C GLU A 298 4.27 15.54 -10.40
N VAL A 299 5.18 14.63 -10.74
CA VAL A 299 6.33 14.33 -9.89
C VAL A 299 7.38 15.41 -10.14
N LEU A 300 7.71 16.15 -9.09
CA LEU A 300 8.71 17.21 -9.13
C LEU A 300 10.12 16.61 -9.10
N THR A 301 11.12 17.40 -9.48
CA THR A 301 12.53 17.00 -9.41
C THR A 301 13.14 17.19 -8.01
N LYS A 302 12.44 17.91 -7.14
CA LYS A 302 12.90 18.35 -5.81
C LYS A 302 12.22 17.56 -4.70
N ASP A 303 12.94 17.41 -3.59
CA ASP A 303 12.45 16.75 -2.37
C ASP A 303 11.97 17.75 -1.31
N THR A 304 12.19 19.05 -1.53
CA THR A 304 11.71 20.14 -0.69
C THR A 304 11.03 21.22 -1.53
N ALA A 305 10.09 21.95 -0.92
CA ALA A 305 9.44 23.10 -1.52
C ALA A 305 9.30 24.21 -0.47
N ASP A 306 9.76 25.42 -0.81
CA ASP A 306 9.72 26.58 0.08
C ASP A 306 8.36 27.29 0.05
N LEU A 307 7.67 27.22 -1.10
CA LEU A 307 6.38 27.86 -1.34
C LEU A 307 5.31 26.81 -1.65
N PRO A 308 4.07 26.99 -1.17
CA PRO A 308 2.96 26.11 -1.56
C PRO A 308 2.64 26.28 -3.05
N GLY A 309 2.10 25.22 -3.66
CA GLY A 309 1.59 25.31 -5.02
C GLY A 309 0.42 26.27 -5.12
N ASP A 310 0.26 26.91 -6.28
CA ASP A 310 -0.83 27.88 -6.52
C ASP A 310 -2.21 27.26 -6.28
N ASP A 311 -2.37 26.00 -6.71
CA ASP A 311 -3.54 25.16 -6.47
C ASP A 311 -3.11 23.74 -6.13
N GLY A 312 -3.93 23.05 -5.34
CA GLY A 312 -3.66 21.68 -4.91
C GLY A 312 -2.70 21.60 -3.73
N VAL A 313 -2.00 20.48 -3.64
CA VAL A 313 -1.12 20.15 -2.51
C VAL A 313 0.13 19.43 -2.98
N TYR A 314 1.27 19.76 -2.38
CA TYR A 314 2.49 18.97 -2.52
C TYR A 314 2.48 17.85 -1.48
N CYS A 315 2.75 16.63 -1.90
CA CYS A 315 2.77 15.46 -1.05
C CYS A 315 4.14 14.77 -1.11
N ALA A 316 4.62 14.32 0.05
CA ALA A 316 5.84 13.53 0.18
C ALA A 316 5.59 12.29 1.07
N GLY A 317 6.59 11.42 1.16
CA GLY A 317 6.53 10.18 1.94
C GLY A 317 5.80 9.06 1.19
N VAL A 318 6.08 8.93 -0.11
CA VAL A 318 5.59 7.84 -0.97
C VAL A 318 6.80 7.06 -1.48
N TYR A 319 6.69 5.74 -1.51
CA TYR A 319 7.72 4.83 -1.98
C TYR A 319 7.18 4.02 -3.16
N LEU A 320 7.95 3.85 -4.23
CA LEU A 320 7.64 2.93 -5.32
C LEU A 320 8.17 1.53 -4.98
N GLU A 321 7.35 0.52 -5.22
CA GLU A 321 7.74 -0.89 -5.22
C GLU A 321 7.59 -1.46 -6.63
N GLY A 322 8.55 -2.27 -7.08
CA GLY A 322 8.53 -2.93 -8.39
C GLY A 322 8.87 -2.04 -9.60
N ALA A 323 9.11 -0.75 -9.37
CA ALA A 323 9.67 0.18 -10.34
C ALA A 323 10.51 1.25 -9.62
N ARG A 324 11.13 2.13 -10.40
CA ARG A 324 11.75 3.36 -9.89
C ARG A 324 11.34 4.57 -10.72
N TRP A 325 11.54 5.76 -10.16
CA TRP A 325 11.25 7.01 -10.85
C TRP A 325 12.53 7.65 -11.36
N ASP A 326 12.69 7.73 -12.67
CA ASP A 326 13.82 8.43 -13.26
C ASP A 326 13.55 9.94 -13.24
N ARG A 327 14.30 10.68 -12.43
CA ARG A 327 14.16 12.14 -12.26
C ARG A 327 14.54 12.92 -13.50
N GLU A 328 15.49 12.42 -14.30
CA GLU A 328 15.94 13.10 -15.52
C GLU A 328 14.93 12.91 -16.64
N ARG A 329 14.40 11.68 -16.77
CA ARG A 329 13.38 11.37 -17.78
C ARG A 329 11.98 11.81 -17.37
N GLY A 330 11.72 11.94 -16.06
CA GLY A 330 10.39 12.20 -15.51
C GLY A 330 9.40 11.08 -15.83
N SER A 331 9.84 9.83 -15.77
CA SER A 331 9.07 8.65 -16.19
C SER A 331 9.46 7.41 -15.36
N LEU A 332 8.55 6.44 -15.29
CA LEU A 332 8.78 5.15 -14.65
C LEU A 332 9.78 4.31 -15.46
N VAL A 333 10.72 3.68 -14.74
CA VAL A 333 11.71 2.76 -15.30
C VAL A 333 11.89 1.54 -14.37
N GLU A 334 12.52 0.49 -14.88
CA GLU A 334 12.74 -0.75 -14.12
C GLU A 334 13.59 -0.51 -12.87
N SER A 335 13.25 -1.21 -11.78
CA SER A 335 13.98 -1.17 -10.51
C SER A 335 15.43 -1.64 -10.69
N HIS A 336 16.31 -1.19 -9.80
CA HIS A 336 17.65 -1.77 -9.70
C HIS A 336 17.60 -3.14 -8.98
N HIS A 337 18.52 -4.03 -9.34
CA HIS A 337 18.70 -5.29 -8.62
C HIS A 337 18.96 -5.02 -7.14
N LYS A 338 18.29 -5.78 -6.26
CA LYS A 338 18.40 -5.70 -4.79
C LYS A 338 17.89 -4.39 -4.17
N VAL A 339 17.23 -3.53 -4.94
CA VAL A 339 16.52 -2.34 -4.44
C VAL A 339 15.02 -2.60 -4.52
N LEU A 340 14.39 -2.88 -3.37
CA LEU A 340 12.97 -3.26 -3.30
C LEU A 340 12.05 -2.05 -3.36
N PHE A 341 12.45 -0.95 -2.73
CA PHE A 341 11.68 0.27 -2.61
C PHE A 341 12.53 1.48 -3.00
N GLU A 342 11.92 2.45 -3.65
CA GLU A 342 12.55 3.73 -3.96
C GLU A 342 11.67 4.88 -3.49
N GLN A 343 12.26 5.85 -2.78
CA GLN A 343 11.52 7.02 -2.32
C GLN A 343 11.19 7.94 -3.50
N MET A 344 9.91 8.26 -3.64
CA MET A 344 9.45 9.23 -4.64
C MET A 344 9.85 10.65 -4.25
N PRO A 345 10.18 11.51 -5.22
CA PRO A 345 10.23 12.95 -5.03
C PRO A 345 8.87 13.51 -4.58
N ILE A 346 8.81 14.81 -4.33
CA ILE A 346 7.53 15.49 -4.10
C ILE A 346 6.60 15.27 -5.29
N ILE A 347 5.37 14.86 -5.01
CA ILE A 347 4.31 14.73 -6.00
C ILE A 347 3.35 15.89 -5.80
N TRP A 348 3.12 16.68 -6.84
CA TRP A 348 2.10 17.71 -6.87
C TRP A 348 0.76 17.09 -7.26
N PHE A 349 -0.18 17.13 -6.32
CA PHE A 349 -1.56 16.73 -6.50
C PHE A 349 -2.32 17.96 -7.03
N LYS A 350 -2.49 18.01 -8.34
CA LYS A 350 -3.10 19.11 -9.08
C LYS A 350 -4.59 18.86 -9.28
N PRO A 351 -5.48 19.51 -8.51
CA PRO A 351 -6.90 19.41 -8.78
C PRO A 351 -7.22 20.10 -10.12
N MET A 352 -7.95 19.41 -10.97
CA MET A 352 -8.42 19.93 -12.26
C MET A 352 -9.73 19.26 -12.67
N LYS A 353 -10.37 19.72 -13.75
CA LYS A 353 -11.61 19.10 -14.23
C LYS A 353 -11.27 17.75 -14.84
N LYS A 354 -12.09 16.73 -14.55
CA LYS A 354 -11.91 15.35 -15.05
C LYS A 354 -11.70 15.26 -16.55
N VAL A 355 -12.39 16.10 -17.33
CA VAL A 355 -12.32 16.13 -18.79
C VAL A 355 -10.96 16.60 -19.33
N ASP A 356 -10.18 17.33 -18.52
CA ASP A 356 -8.90 17.90 -18.93
C ASP A 356 -7.73 16.93 -18.64
N ILE A 357 -7.98 15.82 -17.93
CA ILE A 357 -6.95 14.87 -17.50
C ILE A 357 -6.67 13.86 -18.61
N SER A 358 -5.48 13.94 -19.23
CA SER A 358 -5.03 12.94 -20.20
C SER A 358 -4.50 11.68 -19.51
N MET A 359 -4.87 10.51 -20.03
CA MET A 359 -4.38 9.19 -19.59
C MET A 359 -3.31 8.61 -20.52
N GLU A 360 -2.96 9.31 -21.60
CA GLU A 360 -1.97 8.83 -22.56
C GLU A 360 -0.57 8.82 -21.96
N GLY A 361 0.21 7.77 -22.27
CA GLY A 361 1.59 7.62 -21.78
C GLY A 361 1.71 7.52 -20.26
N CYS A 362 0.64 7.08 -19.57
CA CYS A 362 0.60 7.02 -18.12
C CYS A 362 0.27 5.61 -17.60
N TYR A 363 0.88 5.26 -16.48
CA TYR A 363 0.53 4.13 -15.65
C TYR A 363 -0.28 4.61 -14.44
N GLU A 364 -1.48 4.04 -14.29
CA GLU A 364 -2.27 4.20 -13.07
C GLU A 364 -1.70 3.29 -11.99
N CYS A 365 -0.88 3.85 -11.12
CA CYS A 365 -0.17 3.17 -10.04
C CYS A 365 -1.06 3.10 -8.79
N PRO A 366 -1.45 1.91 -8.32
CA PRO A 366 -2.24 1.79 -7.10
C PRO A 366 -1.39 2.20 -5.88
N THR A 367 -1.95 3.05 -5.02
CA THR A 367 -1.27 3.55 -3.83
C THR A 367 -1.91 2.99 -2.57
N TYR A 368 -1.09 2.43 -1.68
CA TYR A 368 -1.51 1.78 -0.45
C TYR A 368 -0.85 2.41 0.78
N LYS A 369 -1.47 2.26 1.95
CA LYS A 369 -0.87 2.70 3.22
C LYS A 369 0.30 1.80 3.63
N THR A 370 0.15 0.48 3.49
CA THR A 370 1.14 -0.54 3.88
C THR A 370 1.40 -1.55 2.76
N SER A 371 2.52 -2.28 2.86
CA SER A 371 2.93 -3.33 1.92
C SER A 371 1.99 -4.55 1.87
N GLU A 372 1.09 -4.72 2.86
CA GLU A 372 0.12 -5.82 2.87
C GLU A 372 -0.88 -5.71 1.70
N ARG A 373 -1.10 -4.48 1.18
CA ARG A 373 -2.05 -4.15 0.10
C ARG A 373 -3.48 -4.68 0.31
N LYS A 374 -3.79 -5.09 1.54
CA LYS A 374 -5.04 -5.69 1.97
C LYS A 374 -5.70 -4.78 3.00
N GLY A 375 -7.02 -4.68 2.95
CA GLY A 375 -7.80 -3.93 3.92
C GLY A 375 -9.21 -4.46 4.03
N THR A 376 -9.96 -3.97 5.01
CA THR A 376 -11.39 -4.21 5.13
C THR A 376 -12.13 -3.25 4.19
N LEU A 377 -13.15 -3.75 3.50
CA LEU A 377 -14.03 -2.89 2.70
C LEU A 377 -14.85 -2.02 3.65
N SER A 378 -14.75 -0.71 3.47
CA SER A 378 -15.64 0.24 4.14
C SER A 378 -17.04 0.20 3.52
N THR A 379 -18.01 0.85 4.16
CA THR A 379 -19.40 0.97 3.69
C THR A 379 -19.52 1.59 2.29
N THR A 380 -18.50 2.32 1.84
CA THR A 380 -18.40 2.93 0.50
C THR A 380 -17.69 2.03 -0.52
N GLY A 381 -17.31 0.80 -0.15
CA GLY A 381 -16.61 -0.14 -1.01
C GLY A 381 -15.10 0.09 -1.14
N HIS A 382 -14.53 1.08 -0.44
CA HIS A 382 -13.10 1.33 -0.46
C HIS A 382 -12.37 0.53 0.63
N SER A 383 -11.27 -0.13 0.26
CA SER A 383 -10.36 -0.80 1.19
C SER A 383 -9.73 0.21 2.15
N THR A 384 -9.63 -0.13 3.44
CA THR A 384 -8.97 0.71 4.46
C THR A 384 -7.48 0.97 4.20
N ASN A 385 -6.86 0.17 3.33
CA ASN A 385 -5.45 0.29 2.95
C ASN A 385 -5.25 1.00 1.60
N PHE A 386 -6.25 0.99 0.72
CA PHE A 386 -6.17 1.68 -0.57
C PHE A 386 -6.33 3.19 -0.38
N VAL A 387 -5.44 3.97 -1.01
CA VAL A 387 -5.44 5.43 -0.94
C VAL A 387 -5.99 6.03 -2.23
N LEU A 388 -5.33 5.82 -3.37
CA LEU A 388 -5.77 6.31 -4.68
C LEU A 388 -4.95 5.69 -5.82
N MET A 389 -5.33 5.97 -7.07
CA MET A 389 -4.51 5.66 -8.25
C MET A 389 -3.66 6.89 -8.61
N LEU A 390 -2.34 6.78 -8.47
CA LEU A 390 -1.40 7.81 -8.90
C LEU A 390 -1.16 7.66 -10.40
N LYS A 391 -1.38 8.73 -11.16
CA LYS A 391 -1.05 8.75 -12.59
C LYS A 391 0.43 9.08 -12.75
N LEU A 392 1.23 8.09 -13.12
CA LEU A 392 2.67 8.22 -13.29
C LEU A 392 3.03 8.10 -14.78
N LYS A 393 3.88 8.99 -15.29
CA LYS A 393 4.34 8.91 -16.68
C LYS A 393 5.13 7.63 -16.91
N SER A 394 4.97 7.04 -18.08
CA SER A 394 5.57 5.77 -18.45
C SER A 394 5.76 5.63 -19.96
N ASP A 395 6.94 5.17 -20.35
CA ASP A 395 7.24 4.83 -21.75
C ASP A 395 6.73 3.41 -22.12
N PHE A 396 6.39 2.60 -21.11
CA PHE A 396 5.84 1.25 -21.29
C PHE A 396 4.30 1.24 -21.18
N PRO A 397 3.62 0.30 -21.85
CA PRO A 397 2.18 0.07 -21.65
C PRO A 397 1.85 -0.30 -20.20
N GLN A 398 0.65 0.04 -19.73
CA GLN A 398 0.25 -0.26 -18.36
C GLN A 398 0.39 -1.74 -17.99
N ALA A 399 0.08 -2.66 -18.92
CA ALA A 399 0.19 -4.10 -18.70
C ALA A 399 1.60 -4.55 -18.30
N HIS A 400 2.65 -3.82 -18.70
CA HIS A 400 4.02 -4.07 -18.25
C HIS A 400 4.12 -3.93 -16.73
N TRP A 401 3.74 -2.76 -16.20
CA TRP A 401 3.83 -2.44 -14.77
C TRP A 401 2.83 -3.20 -13.91
N VAL A 402 1.65 -3.52 -14.45
CA VAL A 402 0.68 -4.39 -13.78
C VAL A 402 1.30 -5.75 -13.48
N LYS A 403 1.98 -6.38 -14.45
CA LYS A 403 2.64 -7.68 -14.25
C LYS A 403 3.83 -7.60 -13.30
N ARG A 404 4.56 -6.48 -13.32
CA ARG A 404 5.63 -6.18 -12.36
C ARG A 404 5.11 -5.96 -10.94
N GLY A 405 3.79 -5.85 -10.75
CA GLY A 405 3.18 -5.61 -9.46
C GLY A 405 3.50 -4.22 -8.89
N VAL A 406 3.75 -3.23 -9.78
CA VAL A 406 4.14 -1.89 -9.37
C VAL A 406 3.06 -1.27 -8.50
N CYS A 407 3.46 -0.71 -7.37
CA CYS A 407 2.58 0.10 -6.55
C CYS A 407 3.35 1.22 -5.86
N ALA A 408 2.59 2.15 -5.31
CA ALA A 408 3.10 3.15 -4.38
C ALA A 408 2.70 2.78 -2.95
N LEU A 409 3.62 2.92 -2.00
CA LEU A 409 3.42 2.67 -0.57
C LEU A 409 3.62 3.97 0.21
N CYS A 410 2.76 4.22 1.18
CA CYS A 410 2.87 5.40 2.05
C CYS A 410 3.79 5.12 3.25
N SER A 411 3.94 3.86 3.66
CA SER A 411 4.84 3.43 4.73
C SER A 411 5.53 2.11 4.36
N LEU A 412 6.81 2.03 4.71
CA LEU A 412 7.57 0.78 4.74
C LEU A 412 7.37 0.07 6.09
N ASP A 413 7.84 -1.17 6.16
CA ASP A 413 7.58 -2.09 7.28
C ASP A 413 8.58 -1.94 8.44
N ASP A 414 9.58 -1.07 8.28
CA ASP A 414 10.78 -0.99 9.13
C ASP A 414 10.72 0.15 10.15
#